data_AF-A0A7C6YGH0-F1
#
_entry.id   AF-A0A7C6YGH0-F1
#
_cell.length_a   1.000
_cell.length_b   1.000
_cell.length_c   1.000
_cell.angle_alpha   90.00
_cell.angle_beta   90.00
_cell.angle_gamma   90.00
#
_symmetry.space_group_name_H-M   'P 1'
#
loop_
_entity.id
_entity.type
_entity.pdbx_description
1 polymer ?
#
loop_
_entity_poly.entity_id
_entity_poly.type
_entity_poly.pdbx_seq_one_letter_code
_entity_poly.pdbx_strand_id
1 'polypeptide(L)' 'GVADLVDMEGYAVAAAGAAFGLPTRLVKHVSDPADESAGATWTEGVDACARVLAEWVGTRLG' A
#
# COMPACT_ATOMS: atom_id res chain seq x y z
N GLY A 1 5.42 -5.98 19.74
CA GLY A 1 4.07 -6.19 19.19
C GLY A 1 4.21 -6.78 17.81
N VAL A 2 3.17 -7.45 17.31
CA VAL A 2 3.10 -7.86 15.89
C VAL A 2 2.58 -6.66 15.09
N ALA A 3 3.06 -6.48 13.85
CA ALA A 3 2.56 -5.44 12.97
C ALA A 3 1.29 -5.92 12.24
N ASP A 4 0.27 -5.08 12.15
CA ASP A 4 -0.99 -5.42 11.48
C ASP A 4 -0.93 -5.33 9.95
N LEU A 5 0.05 -4.59 9.42
CA LEU A 5 0.25 -4.36 7.99
C LEU A 5 1.73 -4.14 7.69
N VAL A 6 2.19 -4.68 6.56
CA VAL A 6 3.56 -4.51 6.07
C VAL A 6 3.55 -4.09 4.59
N ASP A 7 4.53 -3.29 4.22
CA ASP A 7 4.86 -2.94 2.84
C ASP A 7 6.36 -2.67 2.72
N MET A 8 6.86 -2.37 1.52
CA MET A 8 8.29 -2.16 1.28
C MET A 8 8.69 -0.67 1.22
N GLU A 9 7.83 0.21 0.72
CA GLU A 9 8.19 1.60 0.41
C GLU A 9 7.55 2.66 1.34
N GLY A 10 6.51 2.31 2.10
CA GLY A 10 5.66 3.28 2.81
C GLY A 10 6.44 4.18 3.76
N TYR A 11 7.34 3.61 4.55
CA TYR A 11 8.20 4.37 5.44
C TYR A 11 9.09 5.37 4.67
N ALA A 12 9.73 4.92 3.58
CA ALA A 12 10.62 5.77 2.78
C ALA A 12 9.89 6.97 2.18
N VAL A 13 8.66 6.75 1.68
CA VAL A 13 7.80 7.82 1.16
C VAL A 13 7.43 8.82 2.27
N ALA A 14 7.01 8.34 3.45
CA ALA A 14 6.66 9.20 4.58
C ALA A 14 7.86 10.00 5.10
N ALA A 15 9.04 9.37 5.18
CA ALA A 15 10.27 10.02 5.59
C ALA A 15 10.70 11.12 4.60
N ALA A 16 10.57 10.87 3.29
CA ALA A 16 10.83 11.88 2.28
C ALA A 16 9.88 13.07 2.41
N GLY A 17 8.57 12.82 2.55
CA GLY A 17 7.58 13.88 2.79
C GLY A 17 7.91 14.72 4.02
N ALA A 18 8.25 14.06 5.13
CA ALA A 18 8.67 14.74 6.36
C ALA A 18 9.94 15.59 6.15
N ALA A 19 10.93 15.10 5.42
CA ALA A 19 12.17 15.82 5.13
C ALA A 19 11.94 17.11 4.31
N PHE A 20 10.90 17.13 3.47
CA PHE A 20 10.52 18.31 2.68
C PHE A 20 9.40 19.15 3.32
N GLY A 21 8.91 18.79 4.52
CA GLY A 21 7.79 19.47 5.17
C GLY A 21 6.45 19.31 4.45
N LEU A 22 6.28 18.24 3.67
CA LEU A 22 5.09 17.97 2.89
C LEU A 22 4.16 16.98 3.62
N PRO A 23 2.84 17.27 3.70
CA PRO A 23 1.88 16.32 4.25
C PRO A 23 1.84 15.06 3.37
N THR A 24 1.93 13.89 4.00
CA THR A 24 1.94 12.59 3.32
C THR A 24 0.77 11.74 3.80
N ARG A 25 0.01 11.16 2.87
CA ARG A 25 -1.03 10.18 3.15
C ARG A 25 -0.71 8.90 2.40
N LEU A 26 -0.58 7.79 3.13
CA LEU A 26 -0.43 6.46 2.55
C LEU A 26 -1.80 5.76 2.59
N VAL A 27 -2.18 5.18 1.46
CA VAL A 27 -3.38 4.35 1.33
C VAL A 27 -2.93 2.99 0.83
N LYS A 28 -3.40 1.93 1.49
CA LYS A 28 -3.00 0.56 1.23
C LYS A 28 -4.23 -0.32 1.14
N HIS A 29 -4.19 -1.25 0.19
CA HIS A 29 -5.12 -2.36 0.12
C HIS A 29 -4.29 -3.64 0.31
N VAL A 30 -4.79 -4.58 1.12
CA VAL A 30 -4.05 -5.80 1.44
C VAL A 30 -4.08 -6.72 0.21
N SER A 31 -2.91 -7.06 -0.31
CA SER A 31 -2.74 -7.95 -1.47
C SER A 31 -2.75 -9.44 -1.07
N ASP A 32 -2.24 -9.75 0.11
CA ASP A 32 -1.95 -11.11 0.56
C ASP A 32 -1.71 -11.12 2.09
N PRO A 33 -1.65 -12.31 2.74
CA PRO A 33 -1.47 -12.43 4.19
C PRO A 33 -0.02 -12.29 4.68
N ALA A 34 0.97 -12.06 3.80
CA ALA A 34 2.39 -11.99 4.12
C ALA A 34 2.97 -13.25 4.81
N ASP A 35 2.39 -14.42 4.51
CA ASP A 35 2.86 -15.73 4.93
C ASP A 35 3.43 -16.55 3.76
N GLU A 36 3.70 -17.83 3.97
CA GLU A 36 4.28 -18.72 2.96
C GLU A 36 3.40 -18.88 1.69
N SER A 37 2.10 -18.59 1.78
CA SER A 37 1.18 -18.62 0.63
C SER A 37 1.29 -17.38 -0.25
N ALA A 38 1.79 -16.26 0.28
CA ALA A 38 1.84 -14.98 -0.41
C ALA A 38 2.58 -15.07 -1.75
N GLY A 39 3.70 -15.81 -1.82
CA GLY A 39 4.48 -15.94 -3.04
C GLY A 39 3.70 -16.50 -4.24
N ALA A 40 2.67 -17.31 -3.99
CA ALA A 40 1.85 -17.91 -5.05
C ALA A 40 0.69 -16.99 -5.49
N THR A 41 0.13 -16.20 -4.58
CA THR A 41 -1.07 -15.37 -4.83
C THR A 41 -0.75 -13.90 -5.08
N TRP A 42 0.47 -13.46 -4.77
CA TRP A 42 0.85 -12.05 -4.75
C TRP A 42 0.56 -11.34 -6.08
N THR A 43 0.97 -11.92 -7.20
CA THR A 43 0.81 -11.29 -8.53
C THR A 43 -0.64 -10.98 -8.86
N GLU A 44 -1.56 -11.91 -8.59
CA GLU A 44 -2.99 -11.72 -8.83
C GLU A 44 -3.58 -10.73 -7.81
N GLY A 45 -3.14 -10.82 -6.55
CA GLY A 45 -3.54 -9.91 -5.48
C GLY A 45 -3.19 -8.45 -5.78
N VAL A 46 -1.96 -8.17 -6.23
CA VAL A 46 -1.54 -6.79 -6.54
C VAL A 46 -2.29 -6.21 -7.74
N ASP A 47 -2.58 -7.01 -8.77
CA ASP A 47 -3.36 -6.57 -9.94
C ASP A 47 -4.81 -6.23 -9.56
N ALA A 48 -5.44 -7.05 -8.71
CA ALA A 48 -6.77 -6.73 -8.16
C ALA A 48 -6.74 -5.45 -7.30
N CYS A 49 -5.75 -5.32 -6.41
CA CYS A 49 -5.58 -4.14 -5.56
C CYS A 49 -5.38 -2.86 -6.37
N ALA A 50 -4.64 -2.91 -7.48
CA ALA A 50 -4.38 -1.75 -8.33
C ALA A 50 -5.69 -1.15 -8.88
N ARG A 51 -6.65 -1.99 -9.28
CA ARG A 51 -7.97 -1.53 -9.76
C ARG A 51 -8.79 -0.87 -8.66
N VAL A 52 -8.81 -1.47 -7.47
CA VAL A 52 -9.51 -0.89 -6.29
C VAL A 52 -8.91 0.45 -5.90
N LEU A 53 -7.57 0.56 -5.90
CA LEU A 53 -6.90 1.82 -5.59
C LEU A 53 -7.14 2.89 -6.66
N ALA A 54 -7.21 2.51 -7.94
CA ALA A 54 -7.55 3.44 -9.02
C ALA A 54 -8.97 4.02 -8.84
N GLU A 55 -9.95 3.17 -8.51
CA GLU A 55 -11.32 3.61 -8.18
C GLU A 55 -11.33 4.53 -6.95
N TRP A 56 -10.61 4.15 -5.89
CA TRP A 56 -10.50 4.98 -4.69
C TRP A 56 -9.92 6.36 -5.00
N VAL A 57 -8.87 6.44 -5.84
CA VAL A 57 -8.29 7.72 -6.27
C VAL A 57 -9.33 8.55 -7.03
N GLY A 58 -10.03 7.95 -8.00
CA GLY A 58 -11.04 8.64 -8.79
C GLY A 58 -12.21 9.19 -7.97
N THR A 59 -12.55 8.56 -6.85
CA THR A 59 -13.66 8.99 -5.96
C THR A 59 -13.23 9.96 -4.86
N ARG A 60 -11.93 10.04 -4.53
CA ARG A 60 -11.43 10.75 -3.33
C ARG A 60 -10.49 11.91 -3.63
N LEU A 61 -9.88 11.93 -4.81
CA LEU A 61 -8.87 12.91 -5.22
C LEU A 61 -9.17 13.58 -6.57
N GLY A 62 -10.13 13.07 -7.35
CA GLY A 62 -10.68 13.73 -8.53
C GLY A 62 -11.77 14.74 -8.16
#